data_AF-A0A7C2A297-F1
#
_entry.id   AF-A0A7C2A297-F1
#
_cell.length_a   1.000
_cell.length_b   1.000
_cell.length_c   1.000
_cell.angle_alpha   90.00
_cell.angle_beta   90.00
_cell.angle_gamma   90.00
#
_symmetry.space_group_name_H-M   'P 1'
#
loop_
_entity.id
_entity.type
_entity.pdbx_description
1 polymer ?
#
loop_
_entity_poly.entity_id
_entity_poly.type
_entity_poly.pdbx_seq_one_letter_code
_entity_poly.pdbx_strand_id
1 'polypeptide(L)'
;MGNGIYRVIQEKKYVLARKMKEGIREQNLFQGVITAVFMLLAPVLSDSLFGGSVNPLILRLTLLAVFFQLLFLTLVTFLFYFQMYLQSFIASLVFFVVNSAGSLLILKSGRVDLYGASYLLAGIAASVVTAVFLFTATRTLERRVYAQYSS
;
A
#
# COMPACT_ATOMS: atom_id res chain seq x y z
N MET A 1 -29.27 15.78 -21.48
CA MET A 1 -27.84 15.55 -21.80
C MET A 1 -26.99 15.09 -20.60
N GLY A 2 -27.29 15.46 -19.35
CA GLY A 2 -26.49 15.05 -18.17
C GLY A 2 -26.49 13.56 -17.84
N ASN A 3 -27.62 12.86 -17.92
CA ASN A 3 -27.74 11.45 -17.49
C ASN A 3 -26.83 10.48 -18.26
N GLY A 4 -26.55 10.73 -19.54
CA GLY A 4 -25.64 9.91 -20.34
C GLY A 4 -24.17 10.03 -19.88
N ILE A 5 -23.72 11.24 -19.55
CA ILE A 5 -22.36 11.51 -19.07
C ILE A 5 -22.13 10.87 -17.70
N TYR A 6 -23.09 10.99 -16.77
CA TYR A 6 -23.00 10.36 -15.46
C TYR A 6 -22.92 8.84 -15.54
N ARG A 7 -23.68 8.21 -16.44
CA ARG A 7 -23.65 6.76 -16.65
C ARG A 7 -22.30 6.29 -17.18
N VAL A 8 -21.74 6.99 -18.17
CA VAL A 8 -20.40 6.69 -18.71
C VAL A 8 -19.31 6.81 -17.64
N ILE A 9 -19.40 7.79 -16.73
CA ILE A 9 -18.47 7.93 -15.61
C ILE A 9 -18.58 6.75 -14.64
N GLN A 10 -19.79 6.30 -14.31
CA GLN A 10 -20.01 5.15 -13.42
C GLN A 10 -19.48 3.84 -14.04
N GLU A 11 -19.76 3.60 -15.32
CA GLU A 11 -19.28 2.41 -16.04
C GLU A 11 -17.75 2.36 -16.09
N LYS A 12 -17.07 3.49 -16.35
CA LYS A 12 -15.60 3.58 -16.29
C LYS A 12 -15.06 3.28 -14.89
N LYS A 13 -15.70 3.79 -13.83
CA LYS A 13 -15.32 3.51 -12.43
C LYS A 13 -15.49 2.03 -12.07
N TYR A 14 -16.52 1.37 -12.60
CA TYR A 14 -16.75 -0.05 -12.40
C TYR A 14 -15.67 -0.91 -13.08
N VAL A 15 -15.35 -0.62 -14.35
CA VAL A 15 -14.25 -1.30 -15.07
C VAL A 15 -12.92 -1.12 -14.34
N LEU A 16 -12.67 0.09 -13.82
CA LEU A 16 -11.48 0.38 -13.01
C LEU A 16 -11.45 -0.46 -11.72
N ALA A 17 -12.57 -0.57 -10.99
CA ALA A 17 -12.66 -1.37 -9.77
C ALA A 17 -12.36 -2.86 -10.00
N ARG A 18 -12.76 -3.40 -11.15
CA ARG A 18 -12.45 -4.78 -11.53
C ARG A 18 -10.96 -4.96 -11.85
N LYS A 19 -10.42 -4.11 -12.73
CA LYS A 19 -8.99 -4.11 -13.10
C LYS A 19 -8.08 -3.89 -11.89
N MET A 20 -8.54 -3.10 -10.92
CA MET A 20 -7.85 -2.89 -9.66
C MET A 20 -7.67 -4.18 -8.86
N LYS A 21 -8.71 -5.00 -8.68
CA LYS A 21 -8.60 -6.26 -7.93
C LYS A 21 -7.60 -7.21 -8.59
N GLU A 22 -7.62 -7.29 -9.93
CA GLU A 22 -6.69 -8.09 -10.72
C GLU A 22 -5.25 -7.55 -10.59
N GLY A 23 -5.05 -6.25 -10.80
CA GLY A 23 -3.73 -5.60 -10.71
C GLY A 23 -3.11 -5.69 -9.32
N ILE A 24 -3.89 -5.50 -8.24
CA ILE A 24 -3.39 -5.67 -6.87
C ILE A 24 -2.94 -7.12 -6.63
N ARG A 25 -3.69 -8.10 -7.12
CA ARG A 25 -3.34 -9.52 -6.97
C ARG A 25 -2.05 -9.86 -7.71
N GLU A 26 -1.95 -9.47 -8.97
CA GLU A 26 -0.76 -9.73 -9.80
C GLU A 26 0.47 -9.04 -9.25
N GLN A 27 0.35 -7.76 -8.87
CA GLN A 27 1.44 -7.03 -8.23
C GLN A 27 1.85 -7.71 -6.92
N ASN A 28 0.90 -8.07 -6.05
CA ASN A 28 1.22 -8.72 -4.77
C ASN A 28 1.95 -10.05 -4.94
N LEU A 29 1.56 -10.85 -5.94
CA LEU A 29 2.25 -12.10 -6.25
C LEU A 29 3.67 -11.82 -6.74
N PHE A 30 3.83 -10.96 -7.74
CA PHE A 30 5.13 -10.65 -8.31
C PHE A 30 6.09 -10.03 -7.30
N GLN A 31 5.65 -8.96 -6.64
CA GLN A 31 6.47 -8.29 -5.62
C GLN A 31 6.73 -9.22 -4.43
N GLY A 32 5.77 -10.07 -4.05
CA GLY A 32 5.94 -11.03 -2.97
C GLY A 32 7.03 -12.06 -3.24
N VAL A 33 7.06 -12.62 -4.47
CA VAL A 33 8.13 -13.53 -4.89
C VAL A 33 9.49 -12.84 -4.84
N ILE A 34 9.58 -11.63 -5.39
CA ILE A 34 10.83 -10.85 -5.40
C ILE A 34 11.30 -10.50 -3.98
N THR A 35 10.40 -10.00 -3.13
CA THR A 35 10.72 -9.68 -1.73
C THR A 35 11.17 -10.93 -0.98
N ALA A 36 10.51 -12.08 -1.18
CA ALA A 36 10.90 -13.33 -0.54
C ALA A 36 12.31 -13.77 -0.96
N VAL A 37 12.64 -13.69 -2.25
CA VAL A 37 13.98 -13.99 -2.76
C VAL A 37 15.02 -13.07 -2.11
N PHE A 38 14.78 -11.76 -2.07
CA PHE A 38 15.71 -10.83 -1.42
C PHE A 38 15.79 -11.02 0.11
N MET A 39 14.72 -11.43 0.78
CA MET A 39 14.77 -11.74 2.22
C MET A 39 15.66 -12.95 2.52
N LEU A 40 15.63 -13.98 1.66
CA LEU A 40 16.51 -15.15 1.76
C LEU A 40 17.96 -14.77 1.45
N LEU A 41 18.18 -13.92 0.45
CA LEU A 41 19.50 -13.43 0.05
C LEU A 41 20.04 -12.30 0.94
N ALA A 42 19.26 -11.79 1.90
CA ALA A 42 19.65 -10.68 2.77
C ALA A 42 21.05 -10.79 3.41
N PRO A 43 21.50 -11.93 3.98
CA PRO A 43 22.87 -12.03 4.50
C PRO A 43 23.92 -11.84 3.41
N VAL A 44 23.74 -12.50 2.25
CA VAL A 44 24.66 -12.40 1.10
C VAL A 44 24.69 -10.97 0.56
N LEU A 45 23.53 -10.30 0.50
CA LEU A 45 23.43 -8.90 0.08
C LEU A 45 24.12 -7.95 1.07
N SER A 46 24.01 -8.21 2.37
CA SER A 46 24.73 -7.42 3.37
C SER A 46 26.23 -7.51 3.18
N ASP A 47 26.75 -8.72 3.03
CA ASP A 47 28.19 -8.95 2.88
C ASP A 47 28.70 -8.40 1.55
N SER A 48 27.99 -8.65 0.45
CA SER A 48 28.44 -8.28 -0.89
C SER A 48 28.28 -6.79 -1.24
N LEU A 49 27.18 -6.15 -0.81
CA LEU A 49 26.88 -4.76 -1.19
C LEU A 49 27.27 -3.75 -0.11
N PHE A 50 27.21 -4.16 1.15
CA PHE A 50 27.46 -3.28 2.30
C PHE A 50 28.71 -3.68 3.09
N GLY A 51 29.49 -4.65 2.59
CA GLY A 51 30.72 -5.12 3.25
C GLY A 51 30.47 -5.69 4.65
N GLY A 52 29.26 -6.20 4.92
CA GLY A 52 28.85 -6.73 6.22
C GLY A 52 28.51 -5.66 7.28
N SER A 53 28.50 -4.38 6.90
CA SER A 53 28.22 -3.27 7.84
C SER A 53 26.75 -3.16 8.25
N VAL A 54 25.83 -3.75 7.47
CA VAL A 54 24.39 -3.69 7.72
C VAL A 54 23.91 -4.99 8.36
N ASN A 55 23.25 -4.91 9.51
CA ASN A 55 22.67 -6.10 10.12
C ASN A 55 21.63 -6.74 9.16
N PRO A 56 21.74 -8.03 8.79
CA PRO A 56 20.79 -8.70 7.90
C PRO A 56 19.33 -8.62 8.39
N LEU A 57 19.10 -8.49 9.69
CA LEU A 57 17.77 -8.30 10.26
C LEU A 57 17.18 -6.94 9.86
N ILE A 58 17.96 -5.86 9.94
CA ILE A 58 17.54 -4.52 9.51
C ILE A 58 17.22 -4.53 8.02
N LEU A 59 18.03 -5.22 7.21
CA LEU A 59 17.79 -5.36 5.78
C LEU A 59 16.48 -6.10 5.49
N ARG A 60 16.21 -7.22 6.19
CA ARG A 60 14.94 -7.95 6.08
C ARG A 60 13.74 -7.10 6.49
N LEU A 61 13.82 -6.39 7.61
CA LEU A 61 12.75 -5.47 8.04
C LEU A 61 12.48 -4.39 7.00
N THR A 62 13.54 -3.83 6.42
CA THR A 62 13.45 -2.78 5.41
C THR A 62 12.86 -3.31 4.11
N LEU A 63 13.27 -4.50 3.64
CA LEU A 63 12.70 -5.15 2.46
C LEU A 63 11.20 -5.41 2.63
N LEU A 64 10.78 -5.87 3.81
CA LEU A 64 9.36 -6.05 4.10
C LEU A 64 8.63 -4.71 4.19
N ALA A 65 9.26 -3.67 4.74
CA ALA A 65 8.69 -2.34 4.76
C ALA A 65 8.49 -1.78 3.34
N VAL A 66 9.46 -1.99 2.44
CA VAL A 66 9.36 -1.61 1.02
C VAL A 66 8.22 -2.35 0.33
N PHE A 67 8.01 -3.64 0.61
CA PHE A 67 6.85 -4.38 0.09
C PHE A 67 5.52 -3.67 0.46
N PHE A 68 5.35 -3.31 1.73
CA PHE A 68 4.14 -2.60 2.16
C PHE A 68 4.07 -1.18 1.63
N GLN A 69 5.20 -0.50 1.44
CA GLN A 69 5.22 0.82 0.80
C GLN A 69 4.73 0.75 -0.65
N LEU A 70 5.19 -0.23 -1.43
CA LEU A 70 4.75 -0.40 -2.82
C LEU A 70 3.26 -0.74 -2.88
N LEU A 71 2.77 -1.62 -1.99
CA LEU A 71 1.35 -1.88 -1.86
C LEU A 71 0.57 -0.60 -1.51
N PHE A 72 1.04 0.17 -0.52
CA PHE A 72 0.42 1.42 -0.11
C PHE A 72 0.33 2.41 -1.28
N LEU A 73 1.43 2.62 -2.01
CA LEU A 73 1.46 3.52 -3.17
C LEU A 73 0.47 3.09 -4.24
N THR A 74 0.41 1.80 -4.56
CA THR A 74 -0.58 1.26 -5.50
C THR A 74 -2.02 1.57 -5.06
N LEU A 75 -2.34 1.32 -3.79
CA LEU A 75 -3.68 1.58 -3.26
C LEU A 75 -4.03 3.07 -3.30
N VAL A 76 -3.06 3.94 -3.01
CA VAL A 76 -3.22 5.39 -3.10
C VAL A 76 -3.43 5.82 -4.55
N THR A 77 -2.68 5.27 -5.50
CA THR A 77 -2.91 5.50 -6.94
C THR A 77 -4.35 5.14 -7.34
N PHE A 78 -4.90 4.05 -6.81
CA PHE A 78 -6.31 3.73 -7.04
C PHE A 78 -7.27 4.74 -6.41
N LEU A 79 -7.03 5.20 -5.19
CA LEU A 79 -7.84 6.29 -4.60
C LEU A 79 -7.78 7.56 -5.44
N PHE A 80 -6.61 7.92 -5.98
CA PHE A 80 -6.47 9.03 -6.93
C PHE A 80 -7.31 8.82 -8.19
N TYR A 81 -7.30 7.60 -8.77
CA TYR A 81 -8.16 7.30 -9.92
C TYR A 81 -9.66 7.37 -9.61
N PHE A 82 -10.07 7.04 -8.38
CA PHE A 82 -11.44 7.23 -7.91
C PHE A 82 -11.75 8.68 -7.51
N GLN A 83 -10.77 9.59 -7.60
CA GLN A 83 -10.83 10.99 -7.18
C GLN A 83 -11.09 11.18 -5.67
N MET A 84 -10.65 10.21 -4.87
CA MET A 84 -10.77 10.18 -3.42
C MET A 84 -9.55 10.83 -2.75
N TYR A 85 -9.36 12.12 -3.02
CA TYR A 85 -8.16 12.87 -2.60
C TYR A 85 -8.05 13.00 -1.07
N LEU A 86 -9.17 13.25 -0.38
CA LEU A 86 -9.19 13.38 1.08
C LEU A 86 -8.76 12.07 1.75
N GLN A 87 -9.25 10.93 1.26
CA GLN A 87 -8.90 9.61 1.78
C GLN A 87 -7.43 9.28 1.52
N SER A 88 -6.92 9.67 0.35
CA SER A 88 -5.49 9.55 0.01
C SER A 88 -4.63 10.39 0.94
N PHE A 89 -5.05 11.62 1.25
CA PHE A 89 -4.37 12.49 2.21
C PHE A 89 -4.36 11.91 3.62
N ILE A 90 -5.51 11.42 4.11
CA ILE A 90 -5.61 10.79 5.44
C ILE A 90 -4.69 9.58 5.53
N ALA A 91 -4.66 8.71 4.52
CA ALA A 91 -3.78 7.54 4.54
C ALA A 91 -2.29 7.90 4.53
N SER A 92 -1.90 8.92 3.75
CA SER A 92 -0.54 9.47 3.77
C SER A 92 -0.19 10.13 5.10
N LEU A 93 -1.15 10.79 5.75
CA LEU A 93 -0.96 11.35 7.09
C LEU A 93 -0.75 10.23 8.13
N VAL A 94 -1.53 9.14 8.06
CA VAL A 94 -1.33 7.95 8.91
C VAL A 94 0.07 7.39 8.73
N PHE A 95 0.51 7.20 7.49
CA PHE A 95 1.87 6.75 7.20
C PHE A 95 2.90 7.67 7.86
N PHE A 96 2.79 8.98 7.62
CA PHE A 96 3.73 9.97 8.13
C PHE A 96 3.79 9.99 9.67
N VAL A 97 2.63 9.99 10.33
CA VAL A 97 2.54 10.04 11.80
C VAL A 97 3.11 8.77 12.42
N VAL A 98 2.71 7.59 11.93
CA VAL A 98 3.18 6.30 12.46
C VAL A 98 4.68 6.16 12.25
N ASN A 99 5.18 6.50 11.06
CA ASN A 99 6.60 6.39 10.76
C ASN A 99 7.43 7.36 11.61
N SER A 100 6.99 8.62 11.74
CA SER A 100 7.72 9.64 12.50
C SER A 100 7.71 9.34 14.00
N ALA A 101 6.54 9.02 14.57
CA ALA A 101 6.42 8.66 15.97
C ALA A 101 7.23 7.40 16.29
N GLY A 102 7.12 6.35 15.46
CA GLY A 102 7.89 5.13 15.64
C GLY A 102 9.40 5.37 15.55
N SER A 103 9.85 6.18 14.59
CA SER A 103 11.27 6.49 14.43
C SER A 103 11.82 7.28 15.61
N LEU A 104 11.07 8.25 16.15
CA LEU A 104 11.45 9.00 17.36
C LEU A 104 11.52 8.10 18.59
N LEU A 105 10.57 7.16 18.74
CA LEU A 105 10.57 6.20 19.86
C LEU A 105 11.76 5.24 19.79
N ILE A 106 12.07 4.72 18.60
CA ILE A 106 13.22 3.83 18.40
C ILE A 106 14.52 4.58 18.69
N LEU A 107 14.66 5.80 18.17
CA LEU A 107 15.82 6.66 18.43
C LEU A 107 16.01 6.90 19.94
N LYS A 108 14.95 7.26 20.66
CA LYS A 108 15.01 7.47 22.12
C LYS A 108 15.34 6.20 22.90
N SER A 109 14.92 5.04 22.41
CA SER A 109 15.17 3.75 23.07
C SER A 109 16.59 3.22 22.87
N GLY A 110 17.37 3.76 21.92
CA GLY A 110 18.70 3.28 21.57
C GLY A 110 18.74 1.89 20.91
N ARG A 111 17.58 1.30 20.55
CA ARG A 111 17.49 -0.03 19.95
C ARG A 111 17.75 0.00 18.45
N VAL A 112 19.02 0.01 18.08
CA VAL A 112 19.48 0.05 16.67
C VAL A 112 18.98 -1.14 15.85
N ASP A 113 18.78 -2.30 16.48
CA ASP A 113 18.28 -3.51 15.81
C ASP A 113 16.86 -3.38 15.26
N LEU A 114 16.09 -2.40 15.73
CA LEU A 114 14.71 -2.14 15.30
C LEU A 114 14.63 -1.11 14.17
N TYR A 115 15.76 -0.69 13.60
CA TYR A 115 15.74 0.20 12.44
C TYR A 115 14.97 -0.46 11.29
N GLY A 116 14.07 0.32 10.68
CA GLY A 116 13.11 -0.17 9.68
C GLY A 116 11.77 -0.67 10.24
N ALA A 117 11.65 -0.94 11.54
CA ALA A 117 10.39 -1.40 12.14
C ALA A 117 9.29 -0.32 12.13
N SER A 118 9.65 0.94 12.38
CA SER A 118 8.71 2.09 12.28
C SER A 118 8.17 2.24 10.86
N TYR A 119 9.05 2.11 9.87
CA TYR A 119 8.70 2.18 8.46
C TYR A 119 7.78 1.03 8.04
N LEU A 120 8.08 -0.20 8.50
CA LEU A 120 7.22 -1.36 8.28
C LEU A 120 5.82 -1.16 8.87
N LEU A 121 5.74 -0.76 10.14
CA LEU A 121 4.46 -0.53 10.82
C LEU A 121 3.65 0.57 10.13
N ALA A 122 4.30 1.65 9.70
CA ALA A 122 3.66 2.72 8.93
C ALA A 122 3.12 2.23 7.59
N GLY A 123 3.90 1.45 6.84
CA GLY A 123 3.49 0.85 5.57
C GLY A 123 2.28 -0.07 5.73
N ILE A 124 2.27 -0.93 6.76
CA ILE A 124 1.14 -1.81 7.09
C ILE A 124 -0.10 -0.98 7.43
N ALA A 125 0.02 -0.05 8.40
CA ALA A 125 -1.10 0.76 8.87
C ALA A 125 -1.73 1.57 7.73
N ALA A 126 -0.90 2.24 6.92
CA ALA A 126 -1.35 3.03 5.80
C ALA A 126 -1.97 2.16 4.70
N SER A 127 -1.39 1.00 4.39
CA SER A 127 -1.97 0.04 3.44
C SER A 127 -3.36 -0.43 3.88
N VAL A 128 -3.52 -0.79 5.16
CA VAL A 128 -4.81 -1.24 5.72
C VAL A 128 -5.85 -0.13 5.64
N VAL A 129 -5.52 1.09 6.09
CA VAL A 129 -6.43 2.24 6.02
C VAL A 129 -6.86 2.53 4.58
N THR A 130 -5.91 2.52 3.64
CA THR A 130 -6.18 2.77 2.21
C THR A 130 -7.06 1.67 1.61
N ALA A 131 -6.78 0.42 1.93
CA ALA A 131 -7.57 -0.72 1.49
C ALA A 131 -9.02 -0.62 1.99
N VAL A 132 -9.24 -0.27 3.26
CA VAL A 132 -10.58 -0.08 3.83
C VAL A 132 -11.36 1.01 3.09
N PHE A 133 -10.73 2.15 2.81
CA PHE A 133 -11.37 3.22 2.03
C PHE A 133 -11.74 2.75 0.62
N LEU A 134 -10.84 2.03 -0.04
CA LEU A 134 -11.03 1.55 -1.40
C LEU A 134 -12.12 0.45 -1.50
N PHE A 135 -12.14 -0.51 -0.58
CA PHE A 135 -13.19 -1.54 -0.52
C PHE A 135 -14.57 -0.96 -0.22
N THR A 136 -14.64 0.05 0.65
CA THR A 136 -15.90 0.72 0.97
C THR A 136 -16.44 1.49 -0.24
N ALA A 137 -15.55 2.18 -0.98
CA ALA A 137 -15.90 2.91 -2.19
C ALA A 137 -16.38 1.99 -3.32
N THR A 138 -15.64 0.90 -3.58
CA THR A 138 -15.99 -0.08 -4.62
C THR A 138 -17.32 -0.78 -4.34
N ARG A 139 -17.59 -1.20 -3.09
CA ARG A 139 -18.87 -1.82 -2.72
C ARG A 139 -20.06 -0.87 -2.93
N THR A 140 -19.86 0.43 -2.73
CA THR A 140 -20.88 1.45 -2.96
C THR A 140 -21.15 1.63 -4.46
N LEU A 141 -20.10 1.59 -5.29
CA LEU A 141 -20.23 1.64 -6.75
C LEU A 141 -20.96 0.42 -7.32
N GLU A 142 -20.59 -0.78 -6.87
CA GLU A 142 -21.25 -2.03 -7.28
C GLU A 142 -22.76 -1.97 -7.01
N ARG A 143 -23.18 -1.56 -5.80
CA ARG A 143 -24.61 -1.44 -5.44
C ARG A 143 -25.39 -0.47 -6.33
N ARG A 144 -24.79 0.67 -6.70
CA ARG A 144 -25.45 1.68 -7.54
C ARG A 144 -25.65 1.20 -8.98
N VAL A 145 -24.67 0.48 -9.53
CA VAL A 145 -24.79 -0.10 -10.87
C VAL A 145 -25.88 -1.18 -10.90
N TYR A 146 -25.91 -2.09 -9.93
CA TYR A 146 -26.95 -3.14 -9.88
C TYR A 146 -28.37 -2.57 -9.78
N ALA A 147 -28.58 -1.54 -8.94
CA ALA A 147 -29.89 -0.90 -8.79
C ALA A 147 -30.38 -0.21 -10.07
N GLN A 148 -29.48 0.19 -10.98
CA GLN A 148 -29.82 0.81 -12.26
C GLN A 148 -30.17 -0.19 -13.36
N TYR A 149 -29.73 -1.45 -13.25
CA TYR A 149 -30.05 -2.51 -14.21
C TYR A 149 -31.30 -3.33 -13.81
N SER A 150 -31.81 -3.15 -12.58
CA SER A 150 -33.03 -3.81 -12.08
C SER A 150 -34.29 -2.91 -12.14
N SER A 151 -34.21 -1.75 -12.79
CA SER A 151 -35.26 -0.76 -13.01
C SER A 151 -35.50 -0.59 -14.50
#